data_AF-A0A8D8AVS8-F1
#
_entry.id   AF-A0A8D8AVS8-F1
#
_cell.length_a   1.000
_cell.length_b   1.000
_cell.length_c   1.000
_cell.angle_alpha   90.00
_cell.angle_beta   90.00
_cell.angle_gamma   90.00
#
_symmetry.space_group_name_H-M   'P 1'
#
loop_
_entity.id
_entity.type
_entity.pdbx_description
1 polymer ?
#
loop_
_entity_poly.entity_id
_entity_poly.type
_entity_poly.pdbx_seq_one_letter_code
_entity_poly.pdbx_strand_id
1 'polypeptide(L)'
;LAGIDIGILVNNVGIVPDNGLDLFENHPAEDYLRMVNVNIVSTLLMTHLVLPIMKKARRGMIINVSSSSAYFPAPFLSVYSATKVFGHNLSLALQQELRGTGVECQLAVPAFVRTNLTDGWNVTKYGGSMVPDANDYGRWATWMIGKTSHTCGHWFHSLQYLGSMLIPASLFRRAVYHIFGDLKKNPVQNTQRTTL
;
A
#
# COMPACT_ATOMS: atom_id res chain seq x y z
N LEU A 1 25.78 -1.45 3.38
CA LEU A 1 25.59 -0.92 2.01
C LEU A 1 26.84 -0.23 1.44
N ALA A 2 28.04 -0.40 2.01
CA ALA A 2 29.24 0.23 1.46
C ALA A 2 29.56 -0.31 0.06
N GLY A 3 29.76 0.59 -0.92
CA GLY A 3 30.11 0.23 -2.30
C GLY A 3 28.94 -0.14 -3.22
N ILE A 4 27.69 -0.12 -2.75
CA ILE A 4 26.51 -0.39 -3.59
C ILE A 4 25.94 0.92 -4.11
N ASP A 5 25.87 1.06 -5.44
CA ASP A 5 25.21 2.16 -6.14
C ASP A 5 23.70 1.90 -6.23
N ILE A 6 22.93 2.43 -5.27
CA ILE A 6 21.49 2.19 -5.19
C ILE A 6 20.75 3.21 -6.04
N GLY A 7 20.28 2.80 -7.22
CA GLY A 7 19.50 3.65 -8.11
C GLY A 7 18.02 3.77 -7.74
N ILE A 8 17.40 2.69 -7.23
CA ILE A 8 15.98 2.66 -6.87
C ILE A 8 15.79 1.93 -5.55
N LEU A 9 15.08 2.55 -4.61
CA LEU A 9 14.58 1.93 -3.38
C LEU A 9 13.06 1.74 -3.52
N VAL A 10 12.57 0.52 -3.33
CA VAL A 10 11.13 0.22 -3.34
C VAL A 10 10.69 -0.25 -1.96
N ASN A 11 10.04 0.64 -1.21
CA ASN A 11 9.40 0.32 0.07
C ASN A 11 8.02 -0.28 -0.20
N ASN A 12 7.98 -1.59 -0.51
CA ASN A 12 6.76 -2.34 -0.83
C ASN A 12 6.26 -3.22 0.31
N VAL A 13 7.15 -3.67 1.19
CA VAL A 13 6.81 -4.65 2.23
C VAL A 13 5.67 -4.13 3.10
N GLY A 14 4.68 -4.99 3.33
CA GLY A 14 3.58 -4.70 4.22
C GLY A 14 2.82 -5.95 4.62
N ILE A 15 2.26 -5.92 5.83
CA ILE A 15 1.44 -7.00 6.38
C ILE A 15 0.11 -6.45 6.92
N VAL A 16 -0.85 -7.34 7.07
CA VAL A 16 -2.17 -7.17 7.72
C VAL A 16 -2.23 -8.12 8.93
N PRO A 17 -3.24 -8.04 9.82
CA PRO A 17 -3.34 -8.99 10.93
C PRO A 17 -3.42 -10.45 10.47
N ASP A 18 -2.79 -11.38 11.20
CA ASP A 18 -2.69 -12.80 10.78
C ASP A 18 -4.06 -13.50 10.74
N ASN A 19 -4.94 -13.09 11.65
CA ASN A 19 -6.29 -13.61 11.82
C ASN A 19 -7.31 -12.97 10.86
N GLY A 20 -6.85 -12.16 9.89
CA GLY A 20 -7.70 -11.56 8.87
C GLY A 20 -8.43 -10.30 9.34
N LEU A 21 -9.65 -10.10 8.86
CA LEU A 21 -10.47 -8.92 9.14
C LEU A 21 -11.22 -9.10 10.46
N ASP A 22 -10.94 -8.28 11.47
CA ASP A 22 -11.75 -8.25 12.69
C ASP A 22 -11.89 -6.84 13.30
N LEU A 23 -12.73 -6.73 14.33
CA LEU A 23 -12.82 -5.51 15.13
C LEU A 23 -11.49 -5.24 15.84
N PHE A 24 -11.24 -3.97 16.15
CA PHE A 24 -9.95 -3.54 16.67
C PHE A 24 -9.60 -4.24 18.00
N GLU A 25 -10.58 -4.40 18.87
CA GLU A 25 -10.45 -5.05 20.17
C GLU A 25 -10.23 -6.57 20.11
N ASN A 26 -10.46 -7.19 18.94
CA ASN A 26 -10.37 -8.65 18.78
C ASN A 26 -8.98 -9.13 18.35
N HIS A 27 -8.11 -8.24 17.86
CA HIS A 27 -6.74 -8.62 17.52
C HIS A 27 -5.82 -8.48 18.74
N PRO A 28 -4.84 -9.40 18.88
CA PRO A 28 -3.78 -9.26 19.88
C PRO A 28 -2.94 -8.00 19.61
N ALA A 29 -2.47 -7.35 20.67
CA ALA A 29 -1.69 -6.11 20.54
C ALA A 29 -0.38 -6.32 19.76
N GLU A 30 0.17 -7.53 19.82
CA GLU A 30 1.40 -7.95 19.14
C GLU A 30 1.26 -7.86 17.62
N ASP A 31 0.07 -8.15 17.06
CA ASP A 31 -0.18 -7.99 15.62
C ASP A 31 -0.07 -6.53 15.20
N TYR A 32 -0.56 -5.61 16.03
CA TYR A 32 -0.45 -4.17 15.80
C TYR A 32 0.99 -3.68 15.84
N LEU A 33 1.76 -4.10 16.84
CA LEU A 33 3.17 -3.75 16.96
C LEU A 33 3.97 -4.29 15.78
N ARG A 34 3.71 -5.53 15.36
CA ARG A 34 4.35 -6.13 14.18
C ARG A 34 4.00 -5.37 12.90
N MET A 35 2.72 -4.98 12.71
CA MET A 35 2.31 -4.14 11.57
C MET A 35 2.99 -2.77 11.58
N VAL A 36 3.10 -2.11 12.72
CA VAL A 36 3.82 -0.83 12.83
C VAL A 36 5.30 -1.02 12.47
N ASN A 37 5.95 -2.05 13.01
CA ASN A 37 7.35 -2.32 12.71
C ASN A 37 7.58 -2.61 11.22
N VAL A 38 6.76 -3.47 10.62
CA VAL A 38 6.92 -3.87 9.22
C VAL A 38 6.50 -2.76 8.26
N ASN A 39 5.35 -2.11 8.47
CA ASN A 39 4.81 -1.18 7.47
C ASN A 39 5.39 0.24 7.62
N ILE A 40 5.66 0.70 8.86
CA ILE A 40 6.14 2.06 9.15
C ILE A 40 7.65 2.06 9.35
N VAL A 41 8.14 1.32 10.36
CA VAL A 41 9.54 1.43 10.80
C VAL A 41 10.50 0.99 9.70
N SER A 42 10.20 -0.10 8.99
CA SER A 42 11.03 -0.54 7.86
C SER A 42 11.16 0.53 6.77
N THR A 43 10.04 1.10 6.31
CA THR A 43 9.98 2.17 5.29
C THR A 43 10.77 3.40 5.74
N LEU A 44 10.58 3.82 6.99
CA LEU A 44 11.26 4.97 7.57
C LEU A 44 12.77 4.76 7.60
N LEU A 45 13.23 3.65 8.17
CA LEU A 45 14.65 3.38 8.37
C LEU A 45 15.37 3.10 7.05
N MET A 46 14.76 2.35 6.12
CA MET A 46 15.33 2.10 4.79
C MET A 46 15.48 3.40 4.00
N THR A 47 14.47 4.26 4.05
CA THR A 47 14.53 5.58 3.41
C THR A 47 15.64 6.43 4.03
N HIS A 48 15.71 6.50 5.37
CA HIS A 48 16.74 7.26 6.08
C HIS A 48 18.16 6.77 5.75
N LEU A 49 18.34 5.45 5.62
CA LEU A 49 19.63 4.82 5.33
C LEU A 49 20.09 5.07 3.87
N VAL A 50 19.19 4.97 2.91
CA VAL A 50 19.52 5.03 1.47
C VAL A 50 19.56 6.47 0.95
N LEU A 51 18.75 7.37 1.50
CA LEU A 51 18.61 8.73 0.98
C LEU A 51 19.94 9.53 0.93
N PRO A 52 20.83 9.50 1.95
CA PRO A 52 22.12 10.17 1.87
C PRO A 52 23.00 9.67 0.71
N ILE A 53 22.92 8.37 0.39
CA ILE A 53 23.68 7.75 -0.70
C ILE A 53 23.19 8.32 -2.05
N MET A 54 21.87 8.32 -2.27
CA MET A 54 21.26 8.88 -3.48
C MET A 54 21.53 10.38 -3.64
N LYS A 55 21.44 11.15 -2.55
CA LYS A 55 21.74 12.59 -2.55
C LYS A 55 23.20 12.88 -2.91
N LYS A 56 24.16 12.09 -2.38
CA LYS A 56 25.58 12.22 -2.75
C LYS A 56 25.79 11.94 -4.24
N ALA A 57 25.09 10.97 -4.82
CA ALA A 57 25.14 10.67 -6.24
C ALA A 57 24.34 11.65 -7.12
N ARG A 58 23.54 12.54 -6.51
CA ARG A 58 22.54 13.40 -7.16
C ARG A 58 21.63 12.67 -8.16
N ARG A 59 21.35 11.40 -7.88
CA ARG A 59 20.42 10.55 -8.64
C ARG A 59 19.82 9.50 -7.72
N GLY A 60 18.56 9.18 -7.94
CA GLY A 60 17.89 8.07 -7.28
C GLY A 60 16.37 8.21 -7.29
N MET A 61 15.68 7.11 -7.06
CA MET A 61 14.23 7.05 -6.95
C MET A 61 13.83 6.28 -5.70
N ILE A 62 12.98 6.87 -4.87
CA ILE A 62 12.33 6.21 -3.74
C ILE A 62 10.88 5.95 -4.11
N ILE A 63 10.46 4.70 -4.16
CA ILE A 63 9.08 4.30 -4.43
C ILE A 63 8.47 3.76 -3.14
N ASN A 64 7.47 4.46 -2.61
CA ASN A 64 6.73 4.03 -1.44
C ASN A 64 5.37 3.48 -1.84
N VAL A 65 5.09 2.22 -1.49
CA VAL A 65 3.80 1.58 -1.78
C VAL A 65 2.86 1.73 -0.58
N SER A 66 1.94 2.68 -0.71
CA SER A 66 0.85 2.90 0.24
C SER A 66 -0.34 1.98 -0.10
N SER A 67 -1.57 2.48 0.00
CA SER A 67 -2.82 1.80 -0.33
C SER A 67 -3.95 2.81 -0.44
N SER A 68 -4.99 2.52 -1.23
CA SER A 68 -6.21 3.32 -1.29
C SER A 68 -6.87 3.47 0.09
N SER A 69 -6.56 2.58 1.04
CA SER A 69 -6.97 2.69 2.44
C SER A 69 -6.38 3.91 3.17
N ALA A 70 -5.36 4.56 2.61
CA ALA A 70 -4.84 5.84 3.11
C ALA A 70 -5.81 7.00 2.87
N TYR A 71 -6.62 6.94 1.80
CA TYR A 71 -7.68 7.92 1.53
C TYR A 71 -8.98 7.54 2.22
N PHE A 72 -9.27 6.24 2.22
CA PHE A 72 -10.54 5.70 2.68
C PHE A 72 -10.27 4.57 3.67
N PRO A 73 -10.21 4.87 4.98
CA PRO A 73 -9.87 3.88 6.00
C PRO A 73 -10.73 2.62 5.84
N ALA A 74 -10.05 1.47 5.77
CA ALA A 74 -10.69 0.18 5.65
C ALA A 74 -11.16 -0.30 7.04
N PRO A 75 -12.48 -0.47 7.26
CA PRO A 75 -12.98 -1.10 8.47
C PRO A 75 -12.39 -2.50 8.62
N PHE A 76 -12.17 -2.91 9.88
CA PHE A 76 -11.50 -4.17 10.24
C PHE A 76 -10.01 -4.26 9.86
N LEU A 77 -9.43 -3.16 9.33
CA LEU A 77 -8.00 -2.98 9.04
C LEU A 77 -7.55 -1.58 9.50
N SER A 78 -7.96 -1.17 10.70
CA SER A 78 -7.75 0.20 11.20
C SER A 78 -6.25 0.56 11.29
N VAL A 79 -5.45 -0.29 11.93
CA VAL A 79 -4.00 -0.07 12.09
C VAL A 79 -3.29 -0.16 10.75
N TYR A 80 -3.63 -1.13 9.89
CA TYR A 80 -3.11 -1.18 8.53
C TYR A 80 -3.38 0.12 7.77
N SER A 81 -4.62 0.62 7.78
CA SER A 81 -4.99 1.88 7.13
C SER A 81 -4.15 3.05 7.67
N ALA A 82 -3.99 3.15 8.99
CA ALA A 82 -3.15 4.16 9.63
C ALA A 82 -1.67 4.06 9.17
N THR A 83 -1.11 2.85 9.05
CA THR A 83 0.26 2.66 8.53
C THR A 83 0.40 3.12 7.08
N LYS A 84 -0.65 2.98 6.27
CA LYS A 84 -0.64 3.43 4.88
C LYS A 84 -0.81 4.96 4.76
N VAL A 85 -1.52 5.60 5.69
CA VAL A 85 -1.52 7.07 5.83
C VAL A 85 -0.11 7.60 6.15
N PHE A 86 0.64 6.92 7.04
CA PHE A 86 2.03 7.30 7.32
C PHE A 86 2.88 7.29 6.04
N GLY A 87 2.89 6.17 5.30
CA GLY A 87 3.66 6.07 4.07
C GLY A 87 3.21 7.08 3.00
N HIS A 88 1.91 7.38 2.94
CA HIS A 88 1.34 8.40 2.06
C HIS A 88 1.89 9.80 2.37
N ASN A 89 1.73 10.27 3.61
CA ASN A 89 2.17 11.59 4.02
C ASN A 89 3.69 11.75 4.00
N LEU A 90 4.44 10.71 4.42
CA LEU A 90 5.90 10.69 4.33
C LEU A 90 6.35 10.93 2.88
N SER A 91 5.71 10.28 1.91
CA SER A 91 6.06 10.42 0.50
C SER A 91 5.79 11.82 -0.02
N LEU A 92 4.63 12.41 0.31
CA LEU A 92 4.30 13.78 -0.11
C LEU A 92 5.27 14.81 0.49
N ALA A 93 5.68 14.64 1.75
CA ALA A 93 6.67 15.50 2.39
C ALA A 93 8.04 15.36 1.70
N LEU A 94 8.52 14.12 1.50
CA LEU A 94 9.79 13.85 0.81
C LEU A 94 9.81 14.42 -0.62
N GLN A 95 8.70 14.36 -1.35
CA GLN A 95 8.61 14.98 -2.67
C GLN A 95 8.91 16.49 -2.65
N GLN A 96 8.57 17.19 -1.57
CA GLN A 96 8.91 18.61 -1.41
C GLN A 96 10.37 18.78 -0.97
N GLU A 97 10.82 18.00 0.01
CA GLU A 97 12.17 18.09 0.58
C GLU A 97 13.28 17.72 -0.42
N LEU A 98 12.97 16.87 -1.41
CA LEU A 98 13.93 16.37 -2.39
C LEU A 98 14.06 17.26 -3.63
N ARG A 99 13.29 18.34 -3.75
CA ARG A 99 13.39 19.28 -4.87
C ARG A 99 14.82 19.80 -5.04
N GLY A 100 15.34 19.73 -6.25
CA GLY A 100 16.70 20.19 -6.59
C GLY A 100 17.83 19.26 -6.15
N THR A 101 17.55 18.16 -5.44
CA THR A 101 18.59 17.21 -4.99
C THR A 101 19.03 16.21 -6.06
N GLY A 102 18.24 16.05 -7.13
CA GLY A 102 18.41 15.00 -8.14
C GLY A 102 17.83 13.64 -7.73
N VAL A 103 17.23 13.53 -6.54
CA VAL A 103 16.52 12.35 -6.06
C VAL A 103 15.02 12.59 -6.16
N GLU A 104 14.27 11.59 -6.64
CA GLU A 104 12.82 11.64 -6.75
C GLU A 104 12.15 10.70 -5.74
N CYS A 105 10.93 11.05 -5.33
CA CYS A 105 10.09 10.18 -4.53
C CYS A 105 8.74 9.97 -5.21
N GLN A 106 8.41 8.72 -5.54
CA GLN A 106 7.14 8.31 -6.11
C GLN A 106 6.29 7.59 -5.06
N LEU A 107 5.03 7.98 -4.98
CA LEU A 107 4.00 7.36 -4.17
C LEU A 107 3.10 6.48 -5.06
N ALA A 108 3.02 5.20 -4.74
CA ALA A 108 2.08 4.26 -5.36
C ALA A 108 0.94 3.94 -4.38
N VAL A 109 -0.32 4.06 -4.82
CA VAL A 109 -1.51 3.90 -3.98
C VAL A 109 -2.48 2.87 -4.58
N PRO A 110 -2.12 1.58 -4.54
CA PRO A 110 -2.96 0.51 -5.09
C PRO A 110 -4.29 0.38 -4.35
N ALA A 111 -5.33 -0.03 -5.06
CA ALA A 111 -6.50 -0.66 -4.45
C ALA A 111 -6.26 -2.18 -4.29
N PHE A 112 -7.30 -3.01 -4.28
CA PHE A 112 -7.11 -4.46 -4.21
C PHE A 112 -6.28 -4.98 -5.41
N VAL A 113 -5.25 -5.76 -5.09
CA VAL A 113 -4.44 -6.56 -6.03
C VAL A 113 -4.51 -8.00 -5.53
N ARG A 114 -4.66 -8.98 -6.44
CA ARG A 114 -4.61 -10.41 -6.06
C ARG A 114 -3.18 -10.80 -5.70
N THR A 115 -2.92 -11.00 -4.41
CA THR A 115 -1.62 -11.34 -3.81
C THR A 115 -1.85 -12.15 -2.54
N ASN A 116 -0.77 -12.68 -1.92
CA ASN A 116 -0.86 -13.35 -0.62
C ASN A 116 -1.48 -12.48 0.48
N LEU A 117 -1.38 -11.14 0.38
CA LEU A 117 -1.97 -10.22 1.36
C LEU A 117 -3.51 -10.17 1.28
N THR A 118 -4.09 -10.46 0.12
CA THR A 118 -5.54 -10.41 -0.14
C THR A 118 -6.17 -11.80 -0.34
N ASP A 119 -5.37 -12.86 -0.27
CA ASP A 119 -5.78 -14.22 -0.65
C ASP A 119 -6.89 -14.82 0.24
N GLY A 120 -7.01 -14.34 1.49
CA GLY A 120 -8.11 -14.70 2.38
C GLY A 120 -9.44 -14.01 2.05
N TRP A 121 -9.47 -13.11 1.07
CA TRP A 121 -10.62 -12.25 0.76
C TRP A 121 -11.05 -12.42 -0.70
N ASN A 122 -12.35 -12.58 -0.94
CA ASN A 122 -12.89 -12.66 -2.30
C ASN A 122 -12.95 -11.27 -2.95
N VAL A 123 -11.79 -10.66 -3.22
CA VAL A 123 -11.66 -9.31 -3.76
C VAL A 123 -12.21 -9.18 -5.18
N THR A 124 -12.27 -10.28 -5.94
CA THR A 124 -12.83 -10.30 -7.30
C THR A 124 -14.35 -10.14 -7.31
N LYS A 125 -15.06 -10.42 -6.20
CA LYS A 125 -16.49 -10.10 -6.07
C LYS A 125 -16.81 -8.62 -6.32
N TYR A 126 -15.87 -7.72 -6.01
CA TYR A 126 -16.08 -6.26 -6.04
C TYR A 126 -15.40 -5.54 -7.21
N GLY A 127 -14.60 -6.25 -8.01
CA GLY A 127 -13.94 -5.67 -9.19
C GLY A 127 -13.82 -6.62 -10.39
N GLY A 128 -14.37 -7.83 -10.29
CA GLY A 128 -14.31 -8.84 -11.33
C GLY A 128 -12.89 -9.17 -11.78
N SER A 129 -12.74 -9.40 -13.08
CA SER A 129 -11.45 -9.61 -13.76
C SER A 129 -10.58 -8.36 -13.81
N MET A 130 -11.13 -7.17 -13.53
CA MET A 130 -10.38 -5.89 -13.57
C MET A 130 -9.52 -5.65 -12.33
N VAL A 131 -9.75 -6.40 -11.23
CA VAL A 131 -8.78 -6.48 -10.14
C VAL A 131 -7.49 -7.04 -10.75
N PRO A 132 -6.35 -6.34 -10.71
CA PRO A 132 -5.11 -6.89 -11.26
C PRO A 132 -4.54 -7.96 -10.33
N ASP A 133 -3.79 -8.90 -10.88
CA ASP A 133 -2.87 -9.72 -10.08
C ASP A 133 -1.52 -9.01 -9.90
N ALA A 134 -0.63 -9.62 -9.11
CA ALA A 134 0.69 -9.07 -8.83
C ALA A 134 1.51 -8.76 -10.09
N ASN A 135 1.42 -9.61 -11.13
CA ASN A 135 2.21 -9.46 -12.35
C ASN A 135 1.68 -8.31 -13.20
N ASP A 136 0.36 -8.26 -13.40
CA ASP A 136 -0.27 -7.18 -14.14
C ASP A 136 -0.07 -5.83 -13.44
N TYR A 137 -0.32 -5.76 -12.13
CA TYR A 137 -0.03 -4.57 -11.35
C TYR A 137 1.44 -4.15 -11.45
N GLY A 138 2.38 -5.11 -11.33
CA GLY A 138 3.82 -4.83 -11.44
C GLY A 138 4.22 -4.26 -12.80
N ARG A 139 3.64 -4.75 -13.90
CA ARG A 139 3.87 -4.23 -15.26
C ARG A 139 3.41 -2.78 -15.39
N TRP A 140 2.20 -2.47 -14.91
CA TRP A 140 1.67 -1.11 -14.99
C TRP A 140 2.39 -0.14 -14.04
N ALA A 141 2.68 -0.58 -12.81
CA ALA A 141 3.36 0.25 -11.82
C ALA A 141 4.79 0.59 -12.28
N THR A 142 5.52 -0.37 -12.85
CA THR A 142 6.87 -0.13 -13.41
C THR A 142 6.83 0.82 -14.61
N TRP A 143 5.80 0.73 -15.46
CA TRP A 143 5.59 1.68 -16.56
C TRP A 143 5.35 3.12 -16.09
N MET A 144 4.87 3.33 -14.87
CA MET A 144 4.63 4.66 -14.29
C MET A 144 5.86 5.29 -13.61
N ILE A 145 6.94 4.53 -13.39
CA ILE A 145 8.15 5.03 -12.72
C ILE A 145 8.69 6.24 -13.49
N GLY A 146 8.92 7.35 -12.77
CA GLY A 146 9.44 8.60 -13.33
C GLY A 146 8.46 9.43 -14.17
N LYS A 147 7.21 8.98 -14.39
CA LYS A 147 6.19 9.74 -15.15
C LYS A 147 5.33 10.64 -14.29
N THR A 148 5.19 10.29 -13.02
CA THR A 148 4.41 11.04 -12.02
C THR A 148 4.99 10.78 -10.64
N SER A 149 4.88 11.74 -9.73
CA SER A 149 5.25 11.51 -8.33
C SER A 149 4.15 10.77 -7.56
N HIS A 150 2.95 10.63 -8.12
CA HIS A 150 1.82 9.98 -7.46
C HIS A 150 0.97 9.19 -8.47
N THR A 151 0.77 7.90 -8.20
CA THR A 151 0.03 6.98 -9.08
C THR A 151 -0.76 5.95 -8.26
N CYS A 152 -1.85 5.43 -8.81
CA CYS A 152 -2.50 4.22 -8.28
C CYS A 152 -1.86 2.92 -8.78
N GLY A 153 -0.83 3.01 -9.62
CA GLY A 153 -0.07 1.86 -10.13
C GLY A 153 -0.78 1.04 -11.22
N HIS A 154 -2.10 1.18 -11.37
CA HIS A 154 -2.89 0.50 -12.39
C HIS A 154 -4.08 1.36 -12.83
N TRP A 155 -4.44 1.33 -14.12
CA TRP A 155 -5.49 2.19 -14.69
C TRP A 155 -6.86 1.99 -14.00
N PHE A 156 -7.20 0.74 -13.66
CA PHE A 156 -8.47 0.44 -13.01
C PHE A 156 -8.53 1.02 -11.58
N HIS A 157 -7.39 1.02 -10.87
CA HIS A 157 -7.31 1.65 -9.56
C HIS A 157 -7.44 3.17 -9.65
N SER A 158 -6.88 3.79 -10.71
CA SER A 158 -7.08 5.21 -10.98
C SER A 158 -8.56 5.54 -11.23
N LEU A 159 -9.27 4.68 -11.98
CA LEU A 159 -10.72 4.84 -12.20
C LEU A 159 -11.51 4.73 -10.88
N GLN A 160 -11.17 3.76 -10.03
CA GLN A 160 -11.78 3.60 -8.70
C GLN A 160 -11.51 4.83 -7.82
N TYR A 161 -10.29 5.34 -7.83
CA TYR A 161 -9.93 6.56 -7.10
C TYR A 161 -10.75 7.77 -7.59
N LEU A 162 -10.84 8.00 -8.90
CA LEU A 162 -11.66 9.07 -9.45
C LEU A 162 -13.15 8.92 -9.06
N GLY A 163 -13.70 7.70 -9.17
CA GLY A 163 -15.07 7.42 -8.76
C GLY A 163 -15.33 7.73 -7.28
N SER A 164 -14.37 7.43 -6.41
CA SER A 164 -14.47 7.72 -4.98
C SER A 164 -14.51 9.22 -4.66
N MET A 165 -13.91 10.07 -5.50
CA MET A 165 -13.96 11.53 -5.31
C MET A 165 -15.31 12.15 -5.69
N LEU A 166 -16.11 11.45 -6.51
CA LEU A 166 -17.42 11.92 -6.96
C LEU A 166 -18.55 11.48 -6.02
N ILE A 167 -18.33 10.46 -5.19
CA ILE A 167 -19.34 9.91 -4.28
C ILE A 167 -19.25 10.66 -2.94
N PRO A 168 -20.38 11.13 -2.37
CA PRO A 168 -20.37 11.74 -1.04
C PRO A 168 -19.72 10.82 0.01
N ALA A 169 -18.82 11.38 0.82
CA ALA A 169 -18.00 10.60 1.76
C ALA A 169 -18.81 9.69 2.70
N SER A 170 -20.02 10.10 3.12
CA SER A 170 -20.90 9.28 3.95
C SER A 170 -21.39 8.02 3.22
N LEU A 171 -21.77 8.14 1.95
CA LEU A 171 -22.22 7.03 1.12
C LEU A 171 -21.05 6.11 0.78
N PHE A 172 -19.89 6.69 0.43
CA PHE A 172 -18.68 5.91 0.16
C PHE A 172 -18.24 5.10 1.38
N ARG A 173 -18.21 5.71 2.58
CA ARG A 173 -17.89 4.99 3.83
C ARG A 173 -18.87 3.85 4.13
N ARG A 174 -20.17 4.04 3.88
CA ARG A 174 -21.16 2.95 3.99
C ARG A 174 -20.86 1.82 3.02
N ALA A 175 -20.58 2.13 1.75
CA ALA A 175 -20.23 1.13 0.75
C ALA A 175 -18.96 0.34 1.15
N VAL A 176 -17.90 1.04 1.57
CA VAL A 176 -16.66 0.42 2.06
C VAL A 176 -16.94 -0.48 3.27
N TYR A 177 -17.75 -0.03 4.24
CA TYR A 177 -18.14 -0.87 5.38
C TYR A 177 -18.88 -2.14 4.96
N HIS A 178 -19.80 -2.05 4.00
CA HIS A 178 -20.50 -3.22 3.47
C HIS A 178 -19.55 -4.20 2.77
N ILE A 179 -18.63 -3.70 1.94
CA ILE A 179 -17.62 -4.52 1.26
C ILE A 179 -16.75 -5.26 2.27
N PHE A 180 -16.13 -4.55 3.21
CA PHE A 180 -15.24 -5.15 4.21
C PHE A 180 -16.00 -6.05 5.19
N GLY A 181 -17.25 -5.72 5.52
CA GLY A 181 -18.11 -6.55 6.37
C GLY A 181 -18.48 -7.87 5.70
N ASP A 182 -18.71 -7.88 4.40
CA ASP A 182 -18.92 -9.09 3.62
C ASP A 182 -17.64 -9.92 3.49
N LEU A 183 -16.49 -9.29 3.21
CA LEU A 183 -15.19 -9.98 3.17
C LEU A 183 -14.84 -10.64 4.50
N LYS A 184 -15.17 -9.99 5.62
CA LYS A 184 -15.02 -10.56 6.96
C LYS A 184 -15.92 -11.77 7.19
N LYS A 185 -17.20 -11.69 6.78
CA LYS A 185 -18.19 -12.76 7.00
C LYS A 185 -17.99 -13.96 6.08
N ASN A 186 -17.47 -13.73 4.88
CA ASN A 186 -17.31 -14.72 3.83
C ASN A 186 -15.82 -14.84 3.43
N PRO A 187 -14.94 -15.27 4.34
CA PRO A 187 -13.53 -15.45 4.02
C PRO A 187 -13.35 -16.59 3.01
N VAL A 188 -12.33 -16.47 2.16
CA VAL A 188 -11.95 -17.57 1.27
C VAL A 188 -11.20 -18.61 2.10
N GLN A 189 -11.74 -19.83 2.18
CA GLN A 189 -11.02 -20.94 2.80
C GLN A 189 -9.82 -21.31 1.92
N ASN A 190 -8.61 -21.14 2.43
CA ASN A 190 -7.41 -21.45 1.67
C ASN A 190 -6.76 -22.73 2.19
N THR A 191 -6.71 -23.75 1.33
CA THR A 191 -6.21 -25.12 1.59
C THR A 191 -4.68 -25.21 1.67
N GLN A 192 -3.97 -24.06 1.71
CA GLN A 192 -2.49 -23.99 1.58
C GLN A 192 -1.78 -23.26 2.74
N ARG A 193 -2.41 -23.10 3.91
CA ARG A 193 -1.72 -22.58 5.12
C ARG A 193 -0.96 -23.64 5.93
N THR A 194 -0.83 -24.87 5.43
CA THR A 194 0.06 -25.88 6.02
C THR A 194 1.47 -25.72 5.45
N THR A 195 2.45 -25.57 6.34
CA THR A 195 3.91 -25.60 6.13
C THR A 195 4.59 -24.37 5.53
N LEU A 196 4.99 -23.45 6.43
CA LEU A 196 6.37 -22.94 6.48
C LEU A 196 6.88 -23.04 7.92
#